data_AF-A0A972ZJA0-F1
#
_entry.id   AF-A0A972ZJA0-F1
#
_cell.length_a   1.000
_cell.length_b   1.000
_cell.length_c   1.000
_cell.angle_alpha   90.00
_cell.angle_beta   90.00
_cell.angle_gamma   90.00
#
_symmetry.space_group_name_H-M   'P 1'
#
loop_
_entity.id
_entity.type
_entity.pdbx_description
1 polymer ?
#
loop_
_entity_poly.entity_id
_entity_poly.type
_entity_poly.pdbx_seq_one_letter_code
_entity_poly.pdbx_strand_id
1 'polypeptide(L)' 'MSERIIPVPCPNCGEAQNMNPGGFDPEADPFGPVTCMVCGHKFSKDEYMTGLKTRLSERENQQ' A
#
# COMPACT_ATOMS: atom_id res chain seq x y z
N MET A 1 11.66 11.66 -7.48
CA MET A 1 10.49 11.22 -8.27
C MET A 1 9.35 11.11 -7.29
N SER A 2 8.19 11.72 -7.55
CA SER A 2 7.02 11.56 -6.68
C SER A 2 6.49 10.15 -6.91
N GLU A 3 7.00 9.18 -6.15
CA GLU A 3 6.46 7.82 -6.10
C GLU A 3 4.97 7.95 -5.80
N ARG A 4 4.16 7.69 -6.83
CA ARG A 4 2.70 7.76 -6.72
C ARG A 4 2.33 6.69 -5.71
N ILE A 5 1.93 7.11 -4.51
CA ILE A 5 1.42 6.20 -3.49
C ILE A 5 0.26 5.43 -4.14
N ILE A 6 0.46 4.13 -4.38
CA ILE A 6 -0.55 3.27 -4.97
C ILE A 6 -1.40 2.72 -3.83
N PRO A 7 -2.70 3.03 -3.76
CA PRO A 7 -3.58 2.47 -2.75
C PRO A 7 -3.71 0.95 -2.93
N VAL A 8 -3.24 0.20 -1.94
CA VAL A 8 -3.30 -1.26 -1.89
C VAL A 8 -4.56 -1.72 -1.15
N PRO A 9 -5.23 -2.78 -1.63
CA PRO A 9 -6.40 -3.32 -0.96
C PRO A 9 -6.04 -3.84 0.43
N CYS A 10 -6.83 -3.48 1.44
CA CYS A 10 -6.66 -3.97 2.80
C CYS A 10 -7.00 -5.46 2.88
N PRO A 11 -6.12 -6.32 3.45
CA PRO A 11 -6.40 -7.74 3.59
C PRO A 11 -7.59 -8.04 4.52
N ASN A 12 -7.94 -7.10 5.40
CA ASN A 12 -8.98 -7.29 6.42
C ASN A 12 -10.38 -6.87 5.94
N CYS A 13 -10.49 -5.80 5.15
CA CYS A 13 -11.78 -5.25 4.71
C CYS A 13 -11.91 -5.06 3.19
N GLY A 14 -10.87 -5.33 2.41
CA GLY A 14 -10.85 -5.19 0.95
C GLY A 14 -10.70 -3.74 0.44
N GLU A 15 -10.97 -2.74 1.28
CA GLU A 15 -10.89 -1.32 0.92
C GLU A 15 -9.45 -0.87 0.66
N ALA A 16 -9.26 -0.02 -0.36
CA ALA A 16 -7.95 0.52 -0.74
C ALA A 16 -7.76 1.97 -0.27
N GLN A 17 -8.20 2.28 0.95
CA GLN A 17 -8.03 3.60 1.57
C GLN A 17 -6.91 3.52 2.60
N ASN A 18 -5.66 3.67 2.15
CA ASN A 18 -4.49 3.63 3.04
C ASN A 18 -4.08 5.05 3.46
N MET A 19 -3.66 5.18 4.72
CA MET A 19 -2.97 6.35 5.25
C MET A 19 -1.49 6.01 5.37
N ASN A 20 -0.65 6.85 4.77
CA ASN A 20 0.80 6.70 4.73
C ASN A 20 1.45 7.97 5.31
N PRO A 21 2.63 7.87 5.95
CA PRO A 21 3.37 9.04 6.41
C PRO A 21 3.84 9.91 5.23
N GLY A 22 4.12 11.19 5.49
CA GLY A 22 4.71 12.07 4.48
C GLY A 22 6.10 11.57 4.06
N GLY A 23 6.35 11.47 2.75
CA GLY A 23 7.59 10.89 2.23
C GLY A 23 7.68 9.37 2.42
N PHE A 24 6.54 8.69 2.54
CA PHE A 24 6.50 7.23 2.63
C PHE A 24 7.16 6.58 1.41
N ASP A 25 8.15 5.75 1.71
CA ASP A 25 8.83 4.88 0.78
C ASP A 25 8.55 3.43 1.22
N PRO A 26 7.94 2.59 0.36
CA PRO A 26 7.61 1.22 0.70
C PRO A 26 8.82 0.29 0.79
N GLU A 27 9.95 0.67 0.20
CA GLU A 27 11.20 -0.11 0.20
C GLU A 27 12.09 0.26 1.40
N ALA A 28 11.91 1.44 1.98
CA ALA A 28 12.65 1.95 3.13
C ALA A 28 12.57 1.05 4.37
N ASP A 29 13.59 1.19 5.21
CA ASP A 29 13.68 0.57 6.53
C ASP A 29 14.01 1.66 7.58
N PRO A 30 13.20 1.81 8.65
CA PRO A 30 12.01 1.02 8.97
C PRO A 30 10.83 1.29 8.02
N PHE A 31 10.01 0.26 7.77
CA PHE A 31 8.74 0.44 7.06
C PHE A 31 7.83 1.42 7.80
N GLY A 32 7.41 2.48 7.11
CA GLY A 32 6.55 3.51 7.69
C GLY A 32 5.16 2.96 8.07
N PRO A 33 4.47 3.52 9.08
CA PRO A 33 3.17 3.03 9.49
C PRO A 33 2.13 3.26 8.39
N VAL A 34 1.73 2.18 7.72
CA VAL A 34 0.60 2.22 6.79
C VAL A 34 -0.63 1.66 7.49
N THR A 35 -1.74 2.41 7.47
CA THR A 35 -2.97 2.01 8.14
C THR A 35 -4.17 2.12 7.20
N CYS A 36 -5.11 1.18 7.29
CA CYS A 36 -6.39 1.25 6.58
C CYS A 36 -7.30 2.27 7.28
N MET A 37 -7.80 3.26 6.54
CA MET A 37 -8.70 4.29 7.11
C MET A 37 -10.10 3.76 7.42
N VAL A 38 -10.48 2.58 6.92
CA VAL A 38 -11.82 2.01 7.10
C VAL A 38 -11.91 1.14 8.35
N CYS A 39 -11.02 0.16 8.48
CA CYS A 39 -11.03 -0.78 9.59
C CYS A 39 -9.91 -0.54 10.62
N GLY A 40 -8.99 0.39 10.38
CA GLY A 40 -7.86 0.67 11.26
C GLY A 40 -6.74 -0.37 11.19
N HIS A 41 -6.76 -1.30 10.22
CA HIS A 41 -5.73 -2.33 10.08
C HIS A 41 -4.36 -1.70 9.83
N LYS A 42 -3.36 -2.10 10.62
CA LYS A 42 -1.97 -1.69 10.44
C LYS A 42 -1.29 -2.70 9.53
N PHE A 43 -0.82 -2.25 8.39
CA PHE A 43 -0.12 -3.09 7.44
C PHE A 43 1.30 -3.37 7.93
N SER A 44 1.74 -4.61 7.75
CA SER A 44 3.16 -4.97 7.68
C SER A 44 3.74 -4.62 6.30
N LYS A 45 5.07 -4.58 6.20
CA LYS A 45 5.79 -4.37 4.94
C LYS A 45 5.37 -5.41 3.90
N ASP A 46 5.33 -6.68 4.29
CA ASP A 46 4.96 -7.80 3.39
C ASP A 46 3.52 -7.70 2.87
N GLU A 47 2.55 -7.36 3.74
CA GLU A 47 1.16 -7.16 3.31
C GLU A 47 1.05 -6.02 2.29
N TYR A 48 1.71 -4.89 2.56
CA TYR A 48 1.70 -3.75 1.67
C TYR A 48 2.36 -4.08 0.32
N MET A 49 3.54 -4.71 0.34
CA MET A 49 4.28 -5.07 -0.87
C MET A 49 3.53 -6.11 -1.72
N THR A 50 2.84 -7.06 -1.08
CA THR A 50 1.98 -8.02 -1.77
C THR A 50 0.85 -7.31 -2.51
N GLY A 51 0.14 -6.41 -1.83
CA GLY A 51 -0.94 -5.63 -2.44
C GLY A 51 -0.43 -4.69 -3.54
N LEU A 52 0.76 -4.10 -3.35
CA LEU A 52 1.40 -3.22 -4.33
C LEU A 52 1.77 -3.99 -5.60
N LYS A 53 2.35 -5.18 -5.46
CA LYS A 53 2.67 -6.05 -6.59
C LYS A 53 1.43 -6.41 -7.41
N THR A 54 0.34 -6.79 -6.74
CA THR A 54 -0.94 -7.05 -7.42
C THR A 54 -1.41 -5.84 -8.23
N ARG A 55 -1.40 -4.64 -7.63
CA ARG A 55 -1.80 -3.41 -8.31
C ARG A 55 -0.92 -3.04 -9.50
N LEU A 56 0.39 -3.27 -9.39
CA LEU A 56 1.32 -3.01 -10.48
C LEU A 56 1.07 -3.98 -11.65
N SER A 57 0.92 -5.27 -11.37
CA SER A 57 0.60 -6.27 -12.40
C SER A 57 -0.75 -6.01 -13.08
N GLU A 58 -1.77 -5.56 -12.34
CA GLU A 58 -3.06 -5.15 -12.93
C GLU A 58 -2.91 -3.97 -13.90
N ARG A 59 -2.07 -2.98 -13.58
CA ARG A 59 -1.81 -1.81 -14.44
C ARG A 59 -1.00 -2.16 -15.68
N GLU A 60 -0.06 -3.09 -15.57
CA GLU A 60 0.72 -3.59 -16.71
C GLU A 60 -0.16 -4.32 -17.72
N ASN A 61 -1.13 -5.11 -17.25
CA ASN A 61 -2.07 -5.84 -18.11
C ASN A 61 -3.14 -4.94 -18.78
N GLN A 62 -3.23 -3.67 -18.40
CA GLN A 62 -4.20 -2.70 -18.96
C GLN A 62 -3.58 -1.75 -20.00
N GLN A 63 -2.30 -1.92 -20.34
CA GLN A 63 -1.60 -1.20 -21.42
C GLN A 63 -1.45 -2.09 -22.65
#